data_AF-A0A937QTI0-F1
#
_entry.id   AF-A0A937QTI0-F1
#
_cell.length_a   1.000
_cell.length_b   1.000
_cell.length_c   1.000
_cell.angle_alpha   90.00
_cell.angle_beta   90.00
_cell.angle_gamma   90.00
#
_symmetry.space_group_name_H-M   'P 1'
#
loop_
_entity.id
_entity.type
_entity.pdbx_description
1 polymer ?
#
loop_
_entity_poly.entity_id
_entity_poly.type
_entity_poly.pdbx_seq_one_letter_code
_entity_poly.pdbx_strand_id
1 'polypeptide(L)'
;MDKRTKIWRVGWIMIGVVVVGMVGAFAIVKNNPTESKNVGTSLDDVIEARETWNVAFAGWSGKAAPDFTVSDIEGVRHRLSDYRGRDVLVAFWAT
;
A
#
# COMPACT_ATOMS: atom_id res chain seq x y z
N MET A 1 -37.14 61.55 19.54
CA MET A 1 -36.58 60.30 19.00
C MET A 1 -35.81 59.60 20.10
N ASP A 2 -36.30 58.46 20.56
CA ASP A 2 -35.85 57.81 21.79
C ASP A 2 -34.57 56.99 21.54
N LYS A 3 -33.56 57.16 22.40
CA LYS A 3 -32.28 56.44 22.28
C LYS A 3 -32.44 54.92 22.36
N ARG A 4 -33.55 54.44 22.95
CA ARG A 4 -33.81 53.01 23.18
C ARG A 4 -34.20 52.29 21.89
N THR A 5 -35.04 52.87 21.03
CA THR A 5 -35.33 52.30 19.70
C THR A 5 -34.12 52.31 18.76
N LYS A 6 -33.22 53.29 18.89
CA LYS A 6 -32.00 53.37 18.07
C LYS A 6 -31.01 52.25 18.37
N ILE A 7 -30.80 51.92 19.64
CA ILE A 7 -29.88 50.84 20.07
C ILE A 7 -30.42 49.47 19.63
N TRP A 8 -31.74 49.28 19.74
CA TRP A 8 -32.38 48.03 19.32
C TRP A 8 -32.26 47.78 17.82
N ARG A 9 -32.42 48.82 16.98
CA ARG A 9 -32.32 48.67 15.51
C ARG A 9 -30.90 48.34 15.02
N VAL A 10 -29.87 48.85 15.70
CA VAL A 10 -28.46 48.55 15.35
C VAL A 10 -28.09 47.12 15.74
N GLY A 11 -28.62 46.61 16.86
CA GLY A 11 -28.40 45.22 17.29
C GLY A 11 -28.89 44.19 16.26
N TRP A 12 -30.08 44.39 15.68
CA TRP A 12 -30.65 43.49 14.67
C TRP A 12 -29.87 43.47 13.35
N ILE A 13 -29.30 44.61 12.92
CA ILE A 13 -28.48 44.69 11.70
C ILE A 13 -27.17 43.89 11.88
N MET A 14 -26.52 44.04 13.03
CA MET A 14 -25.27 43.30 13.31
C MET A 14 -25.49 41.79 13.39
N ILE A 15 -26.60 41.34 13.99
CA ILE A 15 -26.96 39.91 14.02
C ILE A 15 -27.19 39.39 12.60
N GLY A 16 -27.88 40.15 11.75
CA GLY A 16 -28.10 39.77 10.36
C GLY A 16 -26.81 39.57 9.56
N VAL A 17 -25.83 40.48 9.70
CA VAL A 17 -24.55 40.40 8.98
C VAL A 17 -23.73 39.18 9.42
N VAL A 18 -23.71 38.86 10.72
CA VAL A 18 -22.99 37.68 11.24
C VAL A 18 -23.61 36.38 10.73
N VAL A 19 -24.94 36.28 10.69
CA VAL A 19 -25.63 35.08 10.19
C VAL A 19 -25.37 34.87 8.69
N VAL A 20 -25.37 35.94 7.87
CA VAL A 20 -25.07 35.85 6.44
C VAL A 20 -23.62 35.42 6.19
N GLY A 21 -22.66 35.95 6.96
CA GLY A 21 -21.26 35.53 6.88
C GLY A 21 -21.05 34.05 7.27
N MET A 22 -21.76 33.57 8.28
CA MET A 22 -21.65 32.19 8.77
C MET A 22 -22.27 31.18 7.80
N VAL A 23 -23.38 31.53 7.14
CA VAL A 23 -23.99 30.71 6.07
C VAL A 23 -23.09 30.67 4.83
N GLY A 24 -22.46 31.79 4.47
CA GLY A 24 -21.49 31.85 3.37
C GLY A 24 -20.30 30.91 3.59
N ALA A 25 -19.73 30.89 4.81
CA ALA A 25 -18.63 30.00 5.17
C ALA A 25 -19.04 28.51 5.15
N PHE A 26 -20.27 28.18 5.56
CA PHE A 26 -20.76 26.79 5.53
C PHE A 26 -21.05 26.25 4.12
N ALA A 27 -21.35 27.12 3.15
CA ALA A 27 -21.51 26.73 1.75
C ALA A 27 -20.16 26.41 1.06
N ILE A 28 -19.07 27.06 1.48
CA ILE A 28 -17.73 26.88 0.89
C ILE A 28 -17.13 25.51 1.27
N VAL A 29 -17.45 24.96 2.44
CA VAL A 29 -16.87 23.68 2.91
C VAL A 29 -17.48 22.43 2.22
N LYS A 30 -18.66 22.53 1.60
CA LYS A 30 -19.35 21.34 1.05
C LYS A 30 -19.03 21.01 -0.41
N ASN A 31 -18.29 21.84 -1.14
CA ASN A 31 -18.05 21.64 -2.57
C ASN A 31 -16.57 21.60 -2.96
N ASN A 32 -15.72 21.04 -2.11
CA ASN A 32 -14.45 20.50 -2.61
C ASN A 32 -14.77 19.12 -3.19
N PRO A 33 -14.92 18.95 -4.52
CA PRO A 33 -14.88 17.62 -5.10
C PRO A 33 -13.55 17.04 -4.66
N THR A 34 -13.61 16.00 -3.82
CA THR A 34 -12.47 15.16 -3.50
C THR A 34 -11.73 14.90 -4.78
N GLU A 35 -10.54 15.49 -4.87
CA GLU A 35 -9.56 15.21 -5.89
C GLU A 35 -9.49 13.69 -5.99
N SER A 36 -10.01 13.17 -7.09
CA SER A 36 -9.93 11.76 -7.44
C SER A 36 -8.44 11.46 -7.55
N LYS A 37 -7.82 11.04 -6.43
CA LYS A 37 -6.53 10.37 -6.45
C LYS A 37 -6.75 9.21 -7.38
N ASN A 38 -6.23 9.34 -8.60
CA ASN A 38 -6.14 8.26 -9.57
C ASN A 38 -5.56 7.07 -8.82
N VAL A 39 -6.43 6.11 -8.47
CA VAL A 39 -6.04 4.81 -7.93
C VAL A 39 -5.52 3.99 -9.11
N GLY A 40 -4.50 4.51 -9.78
CA GLY A 40 -3.53 3.66 -10.46
C GLY A 40 -2.67 3.13 -9.34
N THR A 41 -2.76 1.83 -9.08
CA THR A 41 -1.91 1.08 -8.14
C THR A 41 -0.49 1.64 -8.25
N SER A 42 0.01 2.27 -7.18
CA SER A 42 1.33 2.87 -7.25
C SER A 42 2.34 1.75 -7.48
N LEU A 43 3.44 2.05 -8.19
CA LEU A 43 4.52 1.09 -8.38
C LEU A 43 5.00 0.52 -7.04
N ASP A 44 4.94 1.36 -5.99
CA ASP A 44 5.25 1.02 -4.61
C ASP A 44 4.25 0.00 -4.04
N ASP A 45 2.94 0.19 -4.23
CA ASP A 45 1.91 -0.79 -3.83
C ASP A 45 2.11 -2.14 -4.55
N VAL A 46 2.48 -2.10 -5.85
CA VAL A 46 2.78 -3.33 -6.60
C VAL A 46 4.06 -3.97 -6.11
N ILE A 47 5.07 -3.23 -5.65
CA ILE A 47 6.33 -3.78 -5.08
C ILE A 47 6.09 -4.37 -3.70
N GLU A 48 5.33 -3.68 -2.85
CA GLU A 48 4.99 -4.09 -1.49
C GLU A 48 4.06 -5.31 -1.47
N ALA A 49 3.15 -5.42 -2.44
CA ALA A 49 2.24 -6.55 -2.58
C ALA A 49 2.85 -7.81 -3.22
N ARG A 50 4.12 -7.75 -3.69
CA ARG A 50 4.78 -8.98 -4.18
C ARG A 50 5.32 -9.70 -2.96
N GLU A 51 4.75 -10.85 -2.65
CA GLU A 51 5.51 -11.94 -2.05
C GLU A 51 6.59 -12.36 -3.07
N THR A 52 7.65 -11.56 -3.18
CA THR A 52 8.84 -11.94 -3.93
C THR A 52 9.39 -13.22 -3.33
N TRP A 53 10.13 -14.00 -4.12
CA TRP A 53 10.92 -15.13 -3.64
C TRP A 53 11.73 -14.73 -2.40
N ASN A 54 11.20 -14.98 -1.21
CA ASN A 54 11.95 -14.82 0.01
C ASN A 54 12.99 -15.95 0.00
N VAL A 55 14.25 -15.61 0.28
CA VAL A 55 15.33 -16.60 0.30
C VAL A 55 15.10 -17.50 1.52
N ALA A 56 14.35 -18.58 1.30
CA ALA A 56 14.24 -19.65 2.25
C ALA A 56 15.67 -20.14 2.56
N PHE A 57 15.99 -20.27 3.84
CA PHE A 57 17.30 -20.75 4.30
C PHE A 57 18.49 -19.83 3.93
N ALA A 58 18.35 -18.51 4.01
CA ALA A 58 19.46 -17.57 3.77
C ALA A 58 20.77 -17.92 4.53
N GLY A 59 20.67 -18.48 5.74
CA GLY A 59 21.80 -18.95 6.53
C GLY A 59 22.56 -20.16 5.96
N TRP A 60 22.06 -20.80 4.90
CA TRP A 60 22.70 -21.90 4.17
C TRP A 60 23.49 -21.44 2.94
N SER A 61 23.41 -20.16 2.58
CA SER A 61 24.21 -19.61 1.48
C SER A 61 25.71 -19.79 1.74
N GLY A 62 26.45 -20.23 0.72
CA GLY A 62 27.90 -20.50 0.80
C GLY A 62 28.28 -21.77 1.57
N LYS A 63 27.34 -22.49 2.19
CA LYS A 63 27.61 -23.81 2.78
C LYS A 63 27.55 -24.89 1.69
N ALA A 64 28.26 -25.99 1.92
CA ALA A 64 28.14 -27.15 1.05
C ALA A 64 26.68 -27.66 1.06
N ALA A 65 26.09 -27.80 -0.13
CA ALA A 65 24.76 -28.37 -0.27
C ALA A 65 24.75 -29.81 0.25
N PRO A 66 23.76 -30.19 1.09
CA PRO A 66 23.59 -31.57 1.54
C PRO A 66 23.46 -32.51 0.34
N ASP A 67 24.15 -33.64 0.41
CA ASP A 67 24.12 -34.63 -0.66
C ASP A 67 22.84 -35.46 -0.56
N PHE A 68 22.25 -35.79 -1.70
CA PHE A 68 21.05 -36.61 -1.80
C PHE A 68 21.07 -37.46 -3.06
N THR A 69 20.29 -38.53 -3.03
CA THR A 69 20.10 -39.44 -4.17
C THR A 69 18.63 -39.51 -4.54
N VAL A 70 18.33 -39.36 -5.82
CA VAL A 70 16.98 -39.42 -6.39
C VAL A 70 16.96 -40.37 -7.58
N SER A 71 15.84 -41.07 -7.77
CA SER A 71 15.59 -41.79 -9.02
C SER A 71 14.85 -40.87 -9.98
N ASP A 72 15.30 -40.80 -11.23
CA ASP A 72 14.60 -40.06 -12.27
C ASP A 72 13.39 -40.84 -12.84
N ILE A 73 12.75 -40.27 -13.87
CA ILE A 73 11.58 -40.85 -14.54
C ILE A 73 11.91 -42.14 -15.32
N GLU A 74 13.17 -42.41 -15.60
CA GLU A 74 13.66 -43.63 -16.26
C GLU A 74 14.15 -44.67 -15.24
N GLY A 75 14.12 -44.34 -13.94
CA GLY A 75 14.59 -45.19 -12.85
C GLY A 75 16.11 -45.15 -12.62
N VAL A 76 16.83 -44.27 -13.31
CA VAL A 76 18.27 -44.07 -13.09
C VAL A 76 18.48 -43.29 -11.79
N ARG A 77 19.42 -43.75 -10.98
CA ARG A 77 19.78 -43.05 -9.74
C ARG A 77 20.80 -41.95 -10.02
N HIS A 78 20.49 -40.75 -9.55
CA HIS A 78 21.37 -39.59 -9.59
C HIS A 78 21.71 -39.14 -8.18
N ARG A 79 22.98 -38.84 -7.93
CA ARG A 79 23.45 -38.26 -6.66
C ARG A 79 23.95 -36.83 -6.90
N LEU A 80 23.64 -35.89 -6.01
CA LEU A 80 24.08 -34.49 -6.17
C LEU A 80 25.61 -34.38 -6.31
N SER A 81 26.36 -35.19 -5.57
CA SER A 81 27.83 -35.22 -5.66
C SER A 81 28.39 -35.74 -6.99
N ASP A 82 27.60 -36.42 -7.83
CA ASP A 82 28.05 -36.85 -9.17
C ASP A 82 28.22 -35.66 -10.13
N TYR A 83 27.61 -34.51 -9.81
CA TYR A 83 27.65 -33.28 -10.62
C TYR A 83 28.71 -32.28 -10.19
N ARG A 84 29.68 -32.67 -9.36
CA ARG A 84 30.79 -31.78 -8.97
C ARG A 84 31.55 -31.26 -10.19
N GLY A 85 32.02 -30.01 -10.10
CA GLY A 85 32.67 -29.32 -11.22
C GLY A 85 31.70 -28.69 -12.23
N ARG A 86 30.39 -28.68 -11.93
CA ARG A 86 29.35 -28.03 -12.74
C ARG A 86 28.52 -27.10 -11.85
N ASP A 87 28.00 -26.03 -12.44
CA ASP A 87 26.94 -25.23 -11.81
C ASP A 87 25.60 -25.95 -11.96
N VAL A 88 24.90 -26.17 -10.85
CA VAL A 88 23.68 -26.99 -10.79
C VAL A 88 22.56 -26.20 -10.14
N LEU A 89 21.39 -26.18 -10.80
CA LEU A 89 20.13 -25.67 -10.25
C LEU A 89 19.24 -26.85 -9.86
N VAL A 90 18.78 -26.89 -8.61
CA VAL A 90 17.82 -27.88 -8.12
C VAL A 90 16.48 -27.19 -7.87
N ALA A 91 15.42 -27.65 -8.52
CA ALA A 91 14.07 -27.12 -8.38
C ALA A 91 13.14 -28.15 -7.73
N PHE A 92 12.42 -27.74 -6.70
CA PHE A 92 11.38 -28.53 -6.04
C PHE A 92 10.00 -28.02 -6.46
N TRP A 93 9.09 -28.93 -6.78
CA TRP A 93 7.74 -28.64 -7.23
C TRP A 93 6.81 -29.81 -6.89
N ALA A 94 5.50 -29.58 -7.02
CA ALA A 94 4.46 -30.58 -6.83
C ALA A 94 3.37 -30.39 -7.91
N THR A 95 2.68 -31.47 -8.24
CA THR A 95 1.58 -31.52 -9.22
C THR A 95 0.22 -31.68 -8.55
#